data_AF-A0A7S3T4T1-F1
#
_entry.id   AF-A0A7S3T4T1-F1
#
_cell.length_a   1.000
_cell.length_b   1.000
_cell.length_c   1.000
_cell.angle_alpha   90.00
_cell.angle_beta   90.00
_cell.angle_gamma   90.00
#
_symmetry.space_group_name_H-M   'P 1'
#
loop_
_entity.id
_entity.type
_entity.pdbx_description
1 polymer ?
#
loop_
_entity_poly.entity_id
_entity_poly.type
_entity_poly.pdbx_seq_one_letter_code
_entity_poly.pdbx_strand_id
1 'polypeptide(L)'
;GARFAWAAVVLLGGMPGAVAEKLVGHSFTSPPDIHAIANEWYMAGTAIPTARSIMMSPAATGRIGVLFGLSPVLTGDFEAHLSFKVQRPPAGTEWAKDAGFAMWYVQENGTKVLEDLMTDHAHSQAELIAGTWGIEFFKHDIHLSGYKSHFNGLGVFIQDHDQPTISMVHNDGSKDIRDG
;
A
#
# COMPACT_ATOMS: atom_id res chain seq x y z
N GLY A 1 -24.89 8.11 16.01
CA GLY A 1 -23.61 8.81 16.16
C GLY A 1 -22.50 7.79 16.21
N ALA A 2 -21.74 7.65 15.13
CA ALA A 2 -20.66 6.67 15.05
C ALA A 2 -19.36 7.30 15.58
N ARG A 3 -18.71 6.60 16.50
CA ARG A 3 -17.42 7.00 17.10
C ARG A 3 -16.32 6.75 16.07
N PHE A 4 -15.54 7.78 15.78
CA PHE A 4 -14.34 7.69 14.95
C PHE A 4 -13.21 7.07 15.80
N ALA A 5 -12.74 5.89 15.41
CA ALA A 5 -11.53 5.32 15.98
C ALA A 5 -10.34 5.80 15.14
N TRP A 6 -9.45 6.57 15.76
CA TRP A 6 -8.14 6.91 15.20
C TRP A 6 -7.18 5.79 15.61
N ALA A 7 -6.67 5.03 14.65
CA ALA A 7 -5.56 4.12 14.89
C ALA A 7 -4.27 4.82 14.47
N ALA A 8 -3.51 5.31 15.46
CA ALA A 8 -2.13 5.73 15.27
C ALA A 8 -1.24 4.54 15.65
N VAL A 9 -0.48 4.02 14.70
CA VAL A 9 0.57 3.04 14.98
C VAL A 9 1.82 3.86 15.33
N VAL A 10 2.25 3.78 16.59
CA VAL A 10 3.53 4.33 17.05
C VAL A 10 4.32 3.17 17.64
N LEU A 11 5.38 2.76 16.94
CA LEU A 11 6.34 1.79 17.45
C LEU A 11 7.44 2.56 18.19
N LEU A 12 7.23 2.85 19.48
CA LEU A 12 8.23 3.56 20.28
C LEU A 12 9.37 2.61 20.65
N GLY A 13 10.51 2.78 20.00
CA GLY A 13 11.78 2.16 20.37
C GLY A 13 12.97 3.00 19.93
N GLY A 14 13.29 4.06 20.69
CA GLY A 14 14.46 4.90 20.41
C GLY A 14 15.02 5.57 21.66
N MET A 15 16.32 5.40 21.91
CA MET A 15 17.07 6.05 22.98
C MET A 15 17.10 7.58 22.80
N PRO A 16 17.18 8.37 23.89
CA PRO A 16 17.24 9.82 23.80
C PRO A 16 18.60 10.26 23.25
N GLY A 17 18.66 10.86 22.06
CA GLY A 17 19.92 11.45 21.59
C GLY A 17 19.99 12.02 20.18
N ALA A 18 19.14 11.61 19.23
CA ALA A 18 19.15 12.16 17.88
C ALA A 18 17.81 12.82 17.56
N VAL A 19 17.82 14.07 17.08
CA VAL A 19 16.65 14.64 16.41
C VAL A 19 16.49 13.84 15.13
N ALA A 20 15.44 13.03 15.03
CA ALA A 20 15.14 12.27 13.82
C ALA A 20 15.00 13.25 12.64
N GLU A 21 15.92 13.16 11.68
CA GLU A 21 15.85 13.98 10.47
C GLU A 21 14.92 13.32 9.45
N LYS A 22 14.10 14.14 8.78
CA LYS A 22 13.22 13.65 7.71
C LYS A 22 14.08 13.08 6.59
N LEU A 23 13.83 11.82 6.22
CA LEU A 23 14.41 11.24 5.01
C LEU A 23 13.81 11.91 3.76
N VAL A 24 14.63 12.71 3.07
CA VAL A 24 14.24 13.42 1.83
C VAL A 24 13.88 12.39 0.75
N GLY A 25 12.78 12.61 0.02
CA GLY A 25 12.30 11.68 -0.99
C GLY A 25 11.48 10.49 -0.47
N HIS A 26 11.31 10.36 0.85
CA HIS A 26 10.62 9.22 1.47
C HIS A 26 9.43 9.64 2.35
N SER A 27 8.88 10.83 2.12
CA SER A 27 7.79 11.34 2.97
C SER A 27 6.99 12.45 2.27
N PHE A 28 5.67 12.31 2.30
CA PHE A 28 4.71 13.33 1.87
C PHE A 28 3.80 13.77 3.03
N THR A 29 3.20 14.95 2.91
CA THR A 29 2.35 15.55 3.94
C THR A 29 0.87 15.52 3.56
N SER A 30 0.01 15.92 4.50
CA SER A 30 -1.40 16.27 4.27
C SER A 30 -1.57 17.78 4.49
N PRO A 31 -1.98 18.57 3.48
CA PRO A 31 -2.28 18.17 2.11
C PRO A 31 -1.03 17.73 1.33
N PRO A 32 -1.20 16.88 0.30
CA PRO A 32 -0.10 16.42 -0.54
C PRO A 32 0.39 17.52 -1.49
N ASP A 33 1.72 17.68 -1.60
CA ASP A 33 2.34 18.41 -2.71
C ASP A 33 2.41 17.49 -3.93
N ILE A 34 1.58 17.78 -4.94
CA ILE A 34 1.47 16.94 -6.14
C ILE A 34 2.75 16.91 -6.97
N HIS A 35 3.54 17.99 -6.96
CA HIS A 35 4.79 18.04 -7.72
C HIS A 35 5.87 17.23 -7.01
N ALA A 36 5.95 17.33 -5.68
CA ALA A 36 6.86 16.49 -4.90
C ALA A 36 6.51 15.00 -5.06
N ILE A 37 5.23 14.66 -4.93
CA ILE A 37 4.77 13.27 -5.09
C ILE A 37 5.09 12.72 -6.48
N ALA A 38 4.81 13.47 -7.55
CA ALA A 38 5.08 13.01 -8.91
C ALA A 38 6.58 12.79 -9.19
N ASN A 39 7.47 13.47 -8.46
CA ASN A 39 8.92 13.33 -8.60
C ASN A 39 9.53 12.26 -7.70
N GLU A 40 8.86 11.88 -6.61
CA GLU A 40 9.43 11.01 -5.57
C GLU A 40 8.72 9.65 -5.46
N TRP A 41 7.49 9.55 -5.96
CA TRP A 41 6.64 8.37 -5.80
C TRP A 41 6.01 7.94 -7.13
N TYR A 42 6.15 6.66 -7.45
CA TYR A 42 5.33 6.00 -8.44
C TYR A 42 3.92 5.83 -7.91
N MET A 43 2.93 6.25 -8.68
CA MET A 43 1.52 6.16 -8.33
C MET A 43 0.72 5.55 -9.47
N ALA A 44 -0.09 4.54 -9.17
CA ALA A 44 -0.88 3.86 -10.18
C ALA A 44 -2.19 3.27 -9.64
N GLY A 45 -3.01 2.80 -10.57
CA GLY A 45 -4.30 2.17 -10.26
C GLY A 45 -5.28 3.20 -9.73
N THR A 46 -5.82 2.96 -8.56
CA THR A 46 -6.78 3.85 -7.91
C THR A 46 -6.18 4.82 -6.89
N ALA A 47 -4.85 4.90 -6.81
CA ALA A 47 -4.18 5.91 -5.99
C ALA A 47 -4.33 7.30 -6.64
N ILE A 48 -5.04 8.21 -5.96
CA ILE A 48 -5.39 9.55 -6.49
C ILE A 48 -5.08 10.61 -5.43
N PRO A 49 -4.23 11.61 -5.72
CA PRO A 49 -4.04 12.76 -4.85
C PRO A 49 -5.32 13.59 -4.79
N THR A 50 -5.74 13.96 -3.59
CA THR A 50 -6.84 14.89 -3.35
C THR A 50 -6.32 16.12 -2.64
N ALA A 51 -7.17 17.13 -2.45
CA ALA A 51 -6.82 18.34 -1.70
C ALA A 51 -6.45 18.08 -0.21
N ARG A 52 -6.61 16.85 0.30
CA ARG A 52 -6.34 16.52 1.71
C ARG A 52 -5.45 15.29 1.89
N SER A 53 -5.56 14.29 1.03
CA SER A 53 -4.89 13.00 1.20
C SER A 53 -4.70 12.31 -0.14
N ILE A 54 -3.94 11.22 -0.15
CA ILE A 54 -3.96 10.27 -1.26
C ILE A 54 -5.10 9.28 -0.99
N MET A 55 -6.07 9.20 -1.90
CA MET A 55 -7.13 8.19 -1.86
C MET A 55 -6.58 6.92 -2.51
N MET A 56 -6.50 5.81 -1.76
CA MET A 56 -5.94 4.55 -2.28
C MET A 56 -6.99 3.64 -2.92
N SER A 57 -8.22 3.59 -2.39
CA SER A 57 -9.29 2.73 -2.91
C SER A 57 -10.65 3.46 -2.88
N PRO A 58 -11.29 3.73 -4.04
CA PRO A 58 -12.51 4.51 -4.15
C PRO A 58 -13.79 3.66 -3.95
N ALA A 59 -13.78 2.69 -3.04
CA ALA A 59 -14.91 1.80 -2.73
C ALA A 59 -15.41 0.94 -3.92
N ALA A 60 -14.56 0.69 -4.91
CA ALA A 60 -14.80 -0.31 -5.96
C ALA A 60 -14.09 -1.61 -5.61
N THR A 61 -14.81 -2.73 -5.64
CA THR A 61 -14.24 -4.07 -5.40
C THR A 61 -13.30 -4.46 -6.55
N GLY A 62 -12.28 -5.29 -6.24
CA GLY A 62 -11.33 -5.76 -7.25
C GLY A 62 -10.53 -4.63 -7.91
N ARG A 63 -10.17 -3.60 -7.14
CA ARG A 63 -9.28 -2.51 -7.56
C ARG A 63 -8.15 -2.35 -6.57
N ILE A 64 -6.98 -1.97 -7.08
CA ILE A 64 -5.79 -1.69 -6.28
C ILE A 64 -5.30 -0.27 -6.56
N GLY A 65 -4.88 0.41 -5.49
CA GLY A 65 -4.11 1.64 -5.57
C GLY A 65 -2.69 1.34 -5.14
N VAL A 66 -1.72 1.82 -5.92
CA VAL A 66 -0.30 1.58 -5.70
C VAL A 66 0.40 2.91 -5.46
N LEU A 67 1.24 2.95 -4.44
CA LEU A 67 2.16 4.04 -4.17
C LEU A 67 3.51 3.46 -3.73
N PHE A 68 4.55 3.63 -4.53
CA PHE A 68 5.90 3.11 -4.27
C PHE A 68 6.96 4.22 -4.42
N GLY A 69 7.96 4.22 -3.55
CA GLY A 69 9.05 5.19 -3.65
C GLY A 69 9.89 4.97 -4.91
N LEU A 70 10.32 6.05 -5.56
CA LEU A 70 11.20 6.00 -6.73
C LEU A 70 12.69 5.82 -6.35
N SER A 71 13.03 6.17 -5.11
CA SER A 71 14.39 6.06 -4.57
C SER A 71 14.44 5.01 -3.45
N PRO A 72 15.55 4.25 -3.31
CA PRO A 72 15.73 3.30 -2.22
C PRO A 72 16.05 4.01 -0.90
N VAL A 73 15.62 3.43 0.22
CA VAL A 73 16.06 3.88 1.56
C VAL A 73 17.44 3.27 1.82
N LEU A 74 18.47 4.12 1.98
CA LEU A 74 19.87 3.71 2.09
C LEU A 74 20.36 3.52 3.54
N THR A 75 19.45 3.52 4.51
CA THR A 75 19.74 3.31 5.93
C THR A 75 18.89 2.17 6.48
N GLY A 76 19.47 1.39 7.40
CA GLY A 76 18.73 0.39 8.19
C GLY A 76 18.15 0.95 9.50
N ASP A 77 18.46 2.19 9.83
CA ASP A 77 17.99 2.88 11.03
C ASP A 77 17.08 4.04 10.61
N PHE A 78 15.77 3.78 10.65
CA PHE A 78 14.73 4.76 10.32
C PHE A 78 13.41 4.40 11.02
N GLU A 79 12.54 5.40 11.17
CA GLU A 79 11.17 5.24 11.63
C GLU A 79 10.21 5.67 10.51
N ALA A 80 9.17 4.87 10.28
CA ALA A 80 8.12 5.17 9.32
C ALA A 80 6.80 5.47 10.05
N HIS A 81 6.27 6.67 9.82
CA HIS A 81 4.96 7.07 10.36
C HIS A 81 3.94 7.10 9.23
N LEU A 82 2.87 6.32 9.39
CA LEU A 82 1.73 6.33 8.47
C LEU A 82 0.47 6.76 9.21
N SER A 83 -0.27 7.71 8.62
CA SER A 83 -1.60 8.11 9.07
C SER A 83 -2.60 7.88 7.95
N PHE A 84 -3.63 7.09 8.21
CA PHE A 84 -4.66 6.78 7.22
C PHE A 84 -6.05 6.75 7.87
N LYS A 85 -7.08 6.83 7.03
CA LYS A 85 -8.48 6.71 7.44
C LYS A 85 -9.17 5.68 6.57
N VAL A 86 -9.81 4.71 7.21
CA VAL A 86 -10.68 3.74 6.56
C VAL A 86 -12.13 4.15 6.79
N GLN A 87 -12.94 4.11 5.74
CA GLN A 87 -14.38 4.35 5.82
C GLN A 87 -15.10 3.13 5.27
N ARG A 88 -15.79 2.39 6.16
CA ARG A 88 -16.68 1.31 5.75
C ARG A 88 -17.89 1.90 5.02
N PRO A 89 -18.42 1.21 3.99
CA PRO A 89 -19.66 1.61 3.37
C PRO A 89 -20.84 1.43 4.35
N PRO A 90 -22.01 2.02 4.05
CA PRO A 90 -23.21 1.85 4.87
C PRO A 90 -23.59 0.38 5.08
N ALA A 91 -24.27 0.08 6.18
CA ALA A 91 -24.78 -1.26 6.44
C ALA A 91 -25.70 -1.72 5.29
N GLY A 92 -25.52 -2.96 4.84
CA GLY A 92 -26.25 -3.53 3.70
C GLY A 92 -25.63 -3.25 2.33
N THR A 93 -24.55 -2.47 2.25
CA THR A 93 -23.73 -2.36 1.04
C THR A 93 -22.68 -3.47 1.03
N GLU A 94 -22.60 -4.21 -0.07
CA GLU A 94 -21.54 -5.20 -0.28
C GLU A 94 -20.18 -4.51 -0.28
N TRP A 95 -19.21 -5.09 0.42
CA TRP A 95 -17.84 -4.62 0.45
C TRP A 95 -16.91 -5.82 0.42
N ALA A 96 -15.73 -5.63 -0.17
CA ALA A 96 -14.71 -6.67 -0.25
C ALA A 96 -14.19 -6.95 1.16
N LYS A 97 -14.65 -8.05 1.77
CA LYS A 97 -14.24 -8.50 3.10
C LYS A 97 -12.74 -8.80 3.18
N ASP A 98 -12.14 -9.13 2.03
CA ASP A 98 -10.70 -9.39 1.89
C ASP A 98 -9.91 -8.14 1.49
N ALA A 99 -10.54 -6.95 1.49
CA ALA A 99 -9.83 -5.71 1.24
C ALA A 99 -8.93 -5.37 2.43
N GLY A 100 -7.77 -4.81 2.12
CA GLY A 100 -6.81 -4.37 3.12
C GLY A 100 -5.89 -3.31 2.56
N PHE A 101 -5.05 -2.81 3.46
CA PHE A 101 -3.93 -1.95 3.13
C PHE A 101 -2.64 -2.70 3.48
N ALA A 102 -1.62 -2.56 2.64
CA ALA A 102 -0.29 -3.08 2.93
C ALA A 102 0.75 -1.97 2.78
N MET A 103 1.70 -1.94 3.72
CA MET A 103 2.94 -1.18 3.61
C MET A 103 4.08 -2.15 3.33
N TRP A 104 4.89 -1.81 2.33
CA TRP A 104 5.98 -2.64 1.84
C TRP A 104 7.32 -1.96 2.09
N TYR A 105 8.26 -2.69 2.68
CA TYR A 105 9.68 -2.35 2.71
C TYR A 105 10.46 -3.53 2.17
N VAL A 106 10.82 -3.48 0.90
CA VAL A 106 11.31 -4.63 0.13
C VAL A 106 12.62 -4.30 -0.58
N GLN A 107 13.41 -5.33 -0.86
CA GLN A 107 14.72 -5.20 -1.52
C GLN A 107 14.60 -5.01 -3.02
N GLU A 108 13.48 -5.43 -3.62
CA GLU A 108 13.22 -5.28 -5.04
C GLU A 108 12.80 -3.86 -5.43
N ASN A 109 13.01 -3.51 -6.70
CA ASN A 109 12.43 -2.30 -7.28
C ASN A 109 10.92 -2.51 -7.50
N GLY A 110 10.11 -2.19 -6.49
CA GLY A 110 8.65 -2.34 -6.52
C GLY A 110 7.98 -1.53 -7.62
N THR A 111 8.49 -0.33 -7.93
CA THR A 111 8.01 0.48 -9.06
C THR A 111 8.14 -0.29 -10.37
N LYS A 112 9.33 -0.82 -10.67
CA LYS A 112 9.58 -1.59 -11.89
C LYS A 112 8.76 -2.88 -11.94
N VAL A 113 8.49 -3.52 -10.80
CA VAL A 113 7.63 -4.71 -10.72
C VAL A 113 6.20 -4.39 -11.16
N LEU A 114 5.70 -3.19 -10.84
CA LEU A 114 4.29 -2.83 -11.02
C LEU A 114 4.03 -2.01 -12.28
N GLU A 115 5.01 -1.23 -12.77
CA GLU A 115 4.82 -0.23 -13.83
C GLU A 115 4.16 -0.80 -15.09
N ASP A 116 4.75 -1.86 -15.65
CA ASP A 116 4.27 -2.50 -16.88
C ASP A 116 2.87 -3.10 -16.66
N LEU A 117 2.69 -3.85 -15.58
CA LEU A 117 1.42 -4.54 -15.28
C LEU A 117 0.26 -3.55 -15.03
N MET A 118 0.53 -2.47 -14.31
CA MET A 118 -0.47 -1.45 -14.04
C MET A 118 -0.89 -0.72 -15.32
N THR A 119 0.07 -0.41 -16.18
CA THR A 119 -0.15 0.30 -17.45
C THR A 119 -0.92 -0.56 -18.45
N ASP A 120 -0.51 -1.81 -18.62
CA ASP A 120 -1.03 -2.67 -19.67
C ASP A 120 -2.35 -3.36 -19.29
N HIS A 121 -2.56 -3.67 -18.01
CA HIS A 121 -3.69 -4.48 -17.56
C HIS A 121 -4.62 -3.75 -16.60
N ALA A 122 -4.11 -3.14 -15.52
CA ALA A 122 -4.96 -2.53 -14.50
C ALA A 122 -5.73 -1.30 -15.00
N HIS A 123 -5.28 -0.67 -16.09
CA HIS A 123 -5.96 0.44 -16.77
C HIS A 123 -6.69 0.04 -18.07
N SER A 124 -6.64 -1.23 -18.47
CA SER A 124 -7.29 -1.72 -19.70
C SER A 124 -8.80 -1.85 -19.52
N GLN A 125 -9.58 -0.91 -20.08
CA GLN A 125 -11.05 -0.92 -19.97
C GLN A 125 -11.66 -2.26 -20.38
N ALA A 126 -11.15 -2.91 -21.43
CA ALA A 126 -11.64 -4.21 -21.88
C ALA A 126 -11.47 -5.29 -20.80
N GLU A 127 -10.30 -5.37 -20.17
CA GLU A 127 -10.03 -6.32 -19.09
C GLU A 127 -10.78 -5.98 -17.80
N LEU A 128 -10.99 -4.68 -17.54
CA LEU A 128 -11.80 -4.24 -16.40
C LEU A 128 -13.27 -4.64 -16.55
N ILE A 129 -13.84 -4.54 -17.76
CA ILE A 129 -15.22 -4.97 -18.06
C ILE A 129 -15.32 -6.49 -18.02
N ALA A 130 -14.32 -7.20 -18.55
CA ALA A 130 -14.27 -8.66 -18.56
C ALA A 130 -13.91 -9.28 -17.20
N GLY A 131 -13.42 -8.48 -16.23
CA GLY A 131 -12.97 -8.97 -14.93
C GLY A 131 -11.66 -9.76 -14.97
N THR A 132 -10.86 -9.60 -16.03
CA THR A 132 -9.66 -10.41 -16.31
C THR A 132 -8.33 -9.72 -15.99
N TRP A 133 -8.37 -8.43 -15.63
CA TRP A 133 -7.15 -7.63 -15.41
C TRP A 133 -6.19 -8.22 -14.36
N GLY A 134 -6.72 -8.93 -13.37
CA GLY A 134 -5.90 -9.57 -12.34
C GLY A 134 -5.09 -10.76 -12.85
N ILE A 135 -5.46 -11.40 -13.96
CA ILE A 135 -4.84 -12.65 -14.43
C ILE A 135 -3.33 -12.50 -14.64
N GLU A 136 -2.90 -11.40 -15.26
CA GLU A 136 -1.47 -11.16 -15.47
C GLU A 136 -0.76 -10.82 -14.16
N PHE A 137 -1.41 -10.12 -13.23
CA PHE A 137 -0.88 -9.93 -11.87
C PHE A 137 -0.62 -11.27 -11.19
N PHE A 138 -1.57 -12.21 -11.27
CA PHE A 138 -1.40 -13.56 -10.73
C PHE A 138 -0.25 -14.32 -11.41
N LYS A 139 -0.07 -14.21 -12.73
CA LYS A 139 1.05 -14.85 -13.43
C LYS A 139 2.41 -14.29 -13.03
N HIS A 140 2.45 -13.03 -12.59
CA HIS A 140 3.65 -12.31 -12.16
C HIS A 140 3.86 -12.35 -10.64
N ASP A 141 3.27 -13.31 -9.94
CA ASP A 141 3.38 -13.52 -8.49
C ASP A 141 2.70 -12.44 -7.63
N ILE A 142 1.95 -11.50 -8.24
CA ILE A 142 1.31 -10.38 -7.54
C ILE A 142 -0.04 -10.81 -6.99
N HIS A 143 0.01 -11.42 -5.81
CA HIS A 143 -1.12 -12.09 -5.20
C HIS A 143 -1.57 -11.47 -3.88
N LEU A 144 -0.76 -10.62 -3.28
CA LEU A 144 -0.93 -10.23 -1.89
C LEU A 144 -1.01 -8.72 -1.77
N SER A 145 -2.22 -8.22 -1.53
CA SER A 145 -2.49 -6.79 -1.31
C SER A 145 -1.81 -5.86 -2.34
N GLY A 146 -1.78 -6.28 -3.61
CA GLY A 146 -1.19 -5.53 -4.71
C GLY A 146 0.33 -5.69 -4.88
N TYR A 147 0.96 -6.66 -4.19
CA TYR A 147 2.38 -6.99 -4.37
C TYR A 147 2.64 -8.50 -4.39
N LYS A 148 3.92 -8.87 -4.57
CA LYS A 148 4.38 -10.25 -4.68
C LYS A 148 4.07 -11.08 -3.43
N SER A 149 3.73 -12.36 -3.58
CA SER A 149 3.71 -13.28 -2.43
C SER A 149 5.11 -13.77 -2.05
N HIS A 150 6.04 -13.87 -3.00
CA HIS A 150 7.45 -14.21 -2.78
C HIS A 150 8.32 -12.94 -2.70
N PHE A 151 8.01 -12.02 -1.79
CA PHE A 151 8.81 -10.81 -1.59
C PHE A 151 10.03 -11.04 -0.69
N ASN A 152 11.09 -10.25 -0.87
CA ASN A 152 12.21 -10.17 0.08
C ASN A 152 12.19 -8.85 0.86
N GLY A 153 11.85 -8.92 2.16
CA GLY A 153 11.78 -7.77 3.05
C GLY A 153 10.65 -7.89 4.08
N LEU A 154 9.90 -6.81 4.25
CA LEU A 154 8.84 -6.65 5.25
C LEU A 154 7.53 -6.21 4.60
N GLY A 155 6.45 -6.93 4.90
CA GLY A 155 5.08 -6.52 4.64
C GLY A 155 4.34 -6.27 5.96
N VAL A 156 3.70 -5.11 6.08
CA VAL A 156 2.79 -4.79 7.19
C VAL A 156 1.37 -4.71 6.63
N PHE A 157 0.47 -5.55 7.12
CA PHE A 157 -0.89 -5.68 6.62
C PHE A 157 -1.88 -5.13 7.63
N ILE A 158 -2.82 -4.35 7.13
CA ILE A 158 -3.94 -3.81 7.87
C ILE A 158 -5.19 -4.34 7.20
N GLN A 159 -5.84 -5.29 7.86
CA GLN A 159 -7.00 -5.99 7.31
C GLN A 159 -8.21 -5.72 8.19
N ASP A 160 -9.34 -5.44 7.54
CA ASP A 160 -10.59 -5.17 8.21
C ASP A 160 -11.53 -6.34 7.97
N HIS A 161 -11.33 -7.44 8.70
CA HIS A 161 -12.24 -8.61 8.68
C HIS A 161 -13.41 -8.36 9.64
N ASP A 162 -13.69 -9.29 10.57
CA ASP A 162 -14.66 -9.07 11.65
C ASP A 162 -14.18 -8.01 12.66
N GLN A 163 -12.86 -7.95 12.87
CA GLN A 163 -12.17 -6.91 13.64
C GLN A 163 -10.94 -6.42 12.85
N PRO A 164 -10.58 -5.13 12.98
CA PRO A 164 -9.38 -4.62 12.35
C PRO A 164 -8.15 -5.27 12.99
N THR A 165 -7.29 -5.82 12.14
CA THR A 165 -6.04 -6.47 12.54
C THR A 165 -4.86 -5.78 11.88
N ILE A 166 -3.74 -5.77 12.58
CA ILE A 166 -2.45 -5.36 12.04
C ILE A 166 -1.51 -6.55 12.22
N SER A 167 -0.93 -7.02 11.12
CA SER A 167 0.05 -8.10 11.12
C SER A 167 1.30 -7.68 10.36
N MET A 168 2.41 -8.34 10.65
CA MET A 168 3.70 -8.07 10.04
C MET A 168 4.32 -9.39 9.63
N VAL A 169 4.83 -9.46 8.41
CA VAL A 169 5.47 -10.64 7.84
C VAL A 169 6.82 -10.23 7.27
N HIS A 170 7.87 -10.90 7.72
CA HIS A 170 9.19 -10.83 7.09
C HIS A 170 9.37 -12.07 6.20
N ASN A 171 9.88 -11.87 4.99
CA ASN A 171 10.15 -12.95 4.04
C ASN A 171 11.49 -12.70 3.34
N ASP A 172 12.17 -13.76 2.93
CA ASP A 172 13.44 -13.70 2.20
C ASP A 172 13.26 -13.98 0.68
N GLY A 173 12.01 -14.09 0.23
CA GLY A 173 11.61 -14.44 -1.12
C GLY A 173 11.50 -15.94 -1.39
N SER A 174 11.76 -16.80 -0.41
CA SER A 174 11.76 -18.26 -0.62
C SER A 174 10.40 -18.93 -0.47
N LYS A 175 9.44 -18.30 0.20
CA LYS A 175 8.12 -18.87 0.50
C LYS A 175 6.99 -18.02 -0.04
N ASP A 176 5.93 -18.68 -0.52
CA ASP A 176 4.63 -18.05 -0.67
C ASP A 176 4.00 -17.90 0.71
N ILE A 177 3.78 -16.66 1.13
CA ILE A 177 3.24 -16.37 2.46
C ILE A 177 1.72 -16.46 2.53
N ARG A 178 1.03 -16.75 1.43
CA ARG A 178 -0.42 -17.05 1.44
C ARG A 178 -0.70 -18.46 1.93
N ASP A 179 0.29 -19.35 1.89
CA ASP A 179 0.19 -20.74 2.33
C ASP A 179 0.47 -20.90 3.84
N GLY A 180 0.59 -19.79 4.58
CA GLY A 180 0.95 -19.73 6.00
C GLY A 180 -0.19 -19.38 6.95
#